data_AF-A0AAU6BZP4-F1
#
_entry.id   AF-A0AAU6BZP4-F1
#
_cell.length_a   1.000
_cell.length_b   1.000
_cell.length_c   1.000
_cell.angle_alpha   90.00
_cell.angle_beta   90.00
_cell.angle_gamma   90.00
#
_symmetry.space_group_name_H-M   'P 1'
#
loop_
_entity.id
_entity.type
_entity.pdbx_description
1 polymer ?
#
loop_
_entity_poly.entity_id
_entity_poly.type
_entity_poly.pdbx_seq_one_letter_code
_entity_poly.pdbx_strand_id
1 'polypeptide(L)'
;MSDTASDCSDCTEPAVAVTEPEVEALVKGICFKTGPPRTLGVEVEWLVHELRLPQLPVTPERLEAAYAALKTVPLRSALTVEPGGQLELSSSPAASLMECIGSVSEDLDAVRAVLRRDGLGLVGVGHDPWHPPRRFLHEPRYDAMERCLDRTGPAGRRMMCTSASVQVCLDAGHEEPGPLGLGRRWWLAHQLGAVLVAAFANSPLVGRSPTGWRSTRQLIWMEIGPGRAGGPSLDGEPRGSWTDHVLDSPVMCIRQDSGPWEVPEELTFREWIRSGSPRPPTREDLDYHVTTLFPPVRPRGHLELRMIDAQPGDDGWIVPLAVTTALFDDPEAAETAYRAVKPLAERTQGLPAPHNPLWIDAARYGLSDPELHEVALVCFATALEALPRLGATAEVTDAVRAYFDRYVVRGRCPADDLLDRVRGTDSRPHGKDIRT
;
A
#
# COMPACT_ATOMS: atom_id res chain seq x y z
N MET A 1 -15.88 -45.23 46.20
CA MET A 1 -15.24 -45.58 44.90
C MET A 1 -15.72 -44.49 43.94
N SER A 2 -14.97 -43.39 43.81
CA SER A 2 -13.84 -43.24 42.85
C SER A 2 -14.47 -43.02 41.46
N ASP A 3 -14.35 -41.89 40.75
CA ASP A 3 -13.22 -40.96 40.64
C ASP A 3 -13.59 -39.59 40.03
N THR A 4 -13.18 -38.54 40.75
CA THR A 4 -12.42 -37.36 40.30
C THR A 4 -12.86 -36.54 39.08
N ALA A 5 -13.25 -35.30 39.39
CA ALA A 5 -13.23 -34.14 38.51
C ALA A 5 -11.81 -33.87 37.99
N SER A 6 -11.68 -33.74 36.67
CA SER A 6 -10.48 -33.25 36.00
C SER A 6 -10.57 -31.74 35.89
N ASP A 7 -10.05 -31.04 36.89
CA ASP A 7 -9.61 -29.65 36.75
C ASP A 7 -8.44 -29.63 35.76
N CYS A 8 -8.73 -29.39 34.48
CA CYS A 8 -7.74 -28.86 33.55
C CYS A 8 -7.73 -27.35 33.70
N SER A 9 -7.04 -26.89 34.74
CA SER A 9 -6.44 -25.55 34.77
C SER A 9 -5.54 -25.45 33.55
N ASP A 10 -6.02 -24.78 32.50
CA ASP A 10 -5.19 -24.33 31.39
C ASP A 10 -4.23 -23.28 31.96
N CYS A 11 -3.06 -23.74 32.39
CA CYS A 11 -1.98 -22.89 32.84
C CYS A 11 -1.41 -22.21 31.60
N THR A 12 -2.00 -21.08 31.20
CA THR A 12 -1.39 -20.15 30.25
C THR A 12 -0.04 -19.77 30.83
N GLU A 13 1.06 -20.21 30.21
CA GLU A 13 2.38 -19.74 30.59
C GLU A 13 2.37 -18.21 30.63
N PRO A 14 2.89 -17.57 31.69
CA PRO A 14 2.87 -16.12 31.78
C PRO A 14 3.62 -15.56 30.57
N ALA A 15 2.89 -14.84 29.73
CA ALA A 15 3.44 -14.24 28.53
C ALA A 15 4.64 -13.37 28.91
N VAL A 16 5.83 -13.76 28.45
CA VAL A 16 7.09 -13.11 28.82
C VAL A 16 7.09 -11.70 28.25
N ALA A 17 7.35 -10.72 29.11
CA ALA A 17 7.45 -9.33 28.72
C ALA A 17 8.64 -9.13 27.77
N VAL A 18 8.44 -8.39 26.69
CA VAL A 18 9.50 -8.10 25.71
C VAL A 18 10.37 -6.94 26.19
N THR A 19 11.67 -7.06 25.96
CA THR A 19 12.68 -6.02 26.24
C THR A 19 13.16 -5.34 24.96
N GLU A 20 13.75 -4.13 25.05
CA GLU A 20 14.30 -3.43 23.87
C GLU A 20 15.32 -4.29 23.07
N PRO A 21 16.27 -5.01 23.71
CA PRO A 21 17.17 -5.91 22.97
C PRO A 21 16.47 -7.08 22.28
N GLU A 22 15.38 -7.59 22.85
CA GLU A 22 14.58 -8.66 22.22
C GLU A 22 13.81 -8.11 21.02
N VAL A 23 13.26 -6.90 21.10
CA VAL A 23 12.66 -6.23 19.94
C VAL A 23 13.69 -6.08 18.82
N GLU A 24 14.88 -5.60 19.13
CA GLU A 24 15.97 -5.48 18.15
C GLU A 24 16.30 -6.81 17.48
N ALA A 25 16.42 -7.89 18.26
CA ALA A 25 16.68 -9.22 17.73
C ALA A 25 15.53 -9.74 16.84
N LEU A 26 14.27 -9.56 17.27
CA LEU A 26 13.09 -9.99 16.53
C LEU A 26 12.90 -9.22 15.22
N VAL A 27 13.03 -7.89 15.27
CA VAL A 27 12.91 -7.03 14.10
C VAL A 27 14.00 -7.37 13.07
N LYS A 28 15.25 -7.53 13.52
CA LYS A 28 16.38 -7.94 12.66
C LYS A 28 16.15 -9.30 12.00
N GLY A 29 15.61 -10.27 12.74
CA GLY A 29 15.41 -11.64 12.25
C GLY A 29 14.18 -11.84 11.38
N ILE A 30 13.10 -11.08 11.60
CA ILE A 30 11.80 -11.30 10.94
C ILE A 30 11.58 -10.35 9.77
N CYS A 31 11.93 -9.07 9.93
CA CYS A 31 11.57 -8.05 8.95
C CYS A 31 12.50 -8.03 7.73
N PHE A 32 13.72 -8.54 7.87
CA PHE A 32 14.74 -8.50 6.81
C PHE A 32 15.37 -9.87 6.59
N LYS A 33 14.65 -10.73 5.85
CA LYS A 33 15.20 -12.01 5.39
C LYS A 33 16.05 -11.75 4.16
N THR A 34 17.35 -11.93 4.29
CA THR A 34 18.30 -11.74 3.19
C THR A 34 18.55 -13.03 2.44
N GLY A 35 18.85 -12.87 1.16
CA GLY A 35 19.02 -13.96 0.20
C GLY A 35 18.95 -13.43 -1.23
N PRO A 36 19.32 -14.24 -2.22
CA PRO A 36 19.12 -13.88 -3.62
C PRO A 36 17.64 -13.55 -3.86
N PRO A 37 17.32 -12.40 -4.50
CA PRO A 37 15.96 -12.14 -4.96
C PRO A 37 15.52 -13.27 -5.89
N ARG A 38 14.46 -13.97 -5.49
CA ARG A 38 13.91 -15.14 -6.19
C ARG A 38 12.40 -15.12 -6.25
N THR A 39 11.77 -14.38 -5.35
CA THR A 39 10.32 -14.29 -5.27
C THR A 39 9.84 -12.85 -5.25
N LEU A 40 8.66 -12.67 -5.81
CA LEU A 40 7.90 -11.43 -5.78
C LEU A 40 6.42 -11.71 -5.54
N GLY A 41 5.69 -10.69 -5.16
CA GLY A 41 4.25 -10.74 -5.00
C GLY A 41 3.61 -9.38 -5.19
N VAL A 42 2.29 -9.37 -5.16
CA VAL A 42 1.49 -8.15 -5.24
C VAL A 42 0.28 -8.26 -4.33
N GLU A 43 -0.05 -7.18 -3.66
CA GLU A 43 -1.35 -6.98 -3.02
C GLU A 43 -2.10 -5.91 -3.81
N VAL A 44 -3.32 -6.23 -4.24
CA VAL A 44 -4.10 -5.33 -5.07
C VAL A 44 -5.46 -5.12 -4.44
N GLU A 45 -5.77 -3.86 -4.19
CA GLU A 45 -7.04 -3.44 -3.61
C GLU A 45 -7.91 -2.77 -4.69
N TRP A 46 -9.23 -2.94 -4.56
CA TRP A 46 -10.21 -2.27 -5.40
C TRP A 46 -11.40 -1.77 -4.60
N LEU A 47 -11.94 -0.63 -5.00
CA LEU A 47 -13.26 -0.19 -4.56
C LEU A 47 -14.34 -1.05 -5.23
N VAL A 48 -15.40 -1.39 -4.50
CA VAL A 48 -16.53 -2.13 -5.02
C VAL A 48 -17.71 -1.19 -5.23
N HIS A 49 -18.10 -1.00 -6.49
CA HIS A 49 -19.16 -0.06 -6.88
C HIS A 49 -20.26 -0.74 -7.68
N GLU A 50 -21.41 -0.08 -7.81
CA GLU A 50 -22.43 -0.46 -8.78
C GLU A 50 -21.85 -0.41 -10.20
N LEU A 51 -21.92 -1.53 -10.92
CA LEU A 51 -21.30 -1.69 -12.23
C LEU A 51 -21.82 -0.68 -13.27
N ARG A 52 -23.11 -0.31 -13.19
CA ARG A 52 -23.77 0.57 -14.16
C ARG A 52 -23.72 2.04 -13.77
N LEU A 53 -23.78 2.34 -12.47
CA LEU A 53 -23.85 3.71 -11.97
C LEU A 53 -23.00 3.83 -10.70
N PRO A 54 -21.66 3.96 -10.83
CA PRO A 54 -20.73 3.94 -9.70
C PRO A 54 -20.95 5.03 -8.65
N GLN A 55 -21.82 6.01 -8.92
CA GLN A 55 -22.20 7.05 -7.96
C GLN A 55 -23.27 6.60 -6.97
N LEU A 56 -23.89 5.43 -7.19
CA LEU A 56 -24.80 4.82 -6.24
C LEU A 56 -24.00 3.98 -5.24
N PRO A 57 -24.19 4.19 -3.93
CA PRO A 57 -23.54 3.36 -2.93
C PRO A 57 -24.11 1.95 -2.96
N VAL A 58 -23.23 0.96 -2.84
CA VAL A 58 -23.65 -0.42 -2.61
C VAL A 58 -24.14 -0.56 -1.17
N THR A 59 -25.26 -1.23 -0.95
CA THR A 59 -25.79 -1.44 0.41
C THR A 59 -24.98 -2.52 1.14
N PRO A 60 -24.87 -2.47 2.48
CA PRO A 60 -24.15 -3.49 3.25
C PRO A 60 -24.65 -4.90 2.99
N GLU A 61 -25.96 -5.10 2.89
CA GLU A 61 -26.57 -6.42 2.69
C GLU A 61 -26.17 -7.02 1.33
N ARG A 62 -25.99 -6.16 0.31
CA ARG A 62 -25.51 -6.60 -1.01
C ARG A 62 -24.03 -6.92 -0.99
N LEU A 63 -23.21 -6.13 -0.30
CA LEU A 63 -21.78 -6.43 -0.11
C LEU A 63 -21.61 -7.74 0.67
N GLU A 64 -22.35 -7.93 1.76
CA GLU A 64 -22.34 -9.16 2.56
C GLU A 64 -22.70 -10.39 1.71
N ALA A 65 -23.77 -10.30 0.92
CA ALA A 65 -24.19 -11.39 0.03
C ALA A 65 -23.10 -11.71 -1.01
N ALA A 66 -22.54 -10.68 -1.66
CA ALA A 66 -21.47 -10.86 -2.64
C ALA A 66 -20.21 -11.48 -2.00
N TYR A 67 -19.83 -11.04 -0.79
CA TYR A 67 -18.64 -11.53 -0.11
C TYR A 67 -18.84 -12.93 0.47
N ALA A 68 -20.06 -13.29 0.89
CA ALA A 68 -20.40 -14.66 1.23
C ALA A 68 -20.25 -15.60 0.02
N ALA A 69 -20.66 -15.15 -1.18
CA ALA A 69 -20.44 -15.92 -2.41
C ALA A 69 -18.95 -16.05 -2.74
N LEU A 70 -18.18 -14.96 -2.63
CA LEU A 70 -16.73 -14.97 -2.91
C LEU A 70 -15.94 -15.90 -2.00
N LYS A 71 -16.32 -16.05 -0.72
CA LYS A 71 -15.69 -17.01 0.21
C LYS A 71 -15.75 -18.47 -0.25
N THR A 72 -16.64 -18.79 -1.20
CA THR A 72 -16.78 -20.14 -1.76
C THR A 72 -15.95 -20.36 -3.04
N VAL A 73 -15.34 -19.30 -3.56
CA VAL A 73 -14.52 -19.36 -4.77
C VAL A 73 -13.13 -19.89 -4.39
N PRO A 74 -12.64 -20.96 -5.05
CA PRO A 74 -11.27 -21.41 -4.85
C PRO A 74 -10.32 -20.42 -5.51
N LEU A 75 -9.54 -19.71 -4.71
CA LEU A 75 -8.54 -18.73 -5.14
C LEU A 75 -7.15 -19.19 -4.69
N ARG A 76 -6.11 -18.83 -5.45
CA ARG A 76 -4.71 -19.04 -5.05
C ARG A 76 -4.21 -17.94 -4.12
N SER A 77 -4.67 -16.73 -4.37
CA SER A 77 -4.42 -15.52 -3.60
C SER A 77 -5.31 -15.50 -2.36
N ALA A 78 -4.82 -14.90 -1.28
CA ALA A 78 -5.67 -14.60 -0.13
C ALA A 78 -6.64 -13.48 -0.53
N LEU A 79 -7.95 -13.71 -0.32
CA LEU A 79 -8.98 -12.69 -0.52
C LEU A 79 -9.39 -12.11 0.84
N THR A 80 -9.19 -10.81 0.99
CA THR A 80 -9.49 -10.04 2.21
C THR A 80 -10.45 -8.90 1.90
N VAL A 81 -11.09 -8.39 2.95
CA VAL A 81 -11.97 -7.23 2.89
C VAL A 81 -11.39 -6.16 3.80
N GLU A 82 -11.20 -4.97 3.26
CA GLU A 82 -10.69 -3.80 3.98
C GLU A 82 -11.82 -3.08 4.75
N PRO A 83 -11.50 -2.15 5.68
CA PRO A 83 -12.49 -1.61 6.61
C PRO A 83 -13.73 -0.98 5.97
N GLY A 84 -13.61 -0.36 4.80
CA GLY A 84 -14.73 0.24 4.05
C GLY A 84 -15.43 -0.73 3.10
N GLY A 85 -15.04 -2.00 3.10
CA GLY A 85 -15.55 -2.99 2.17
C GLY A 85 -14.79 -3.01 0.83
N GLN A 86 -13.60 -2.43 0.74
CA GLN A 86 -12.73 -2.67 -0.43
C GLN A 86 -12.31 -4.13 -0.46
N LEU A 87 -12.12 -4.69 -1.66
CA LEU A 87 -11.63 -6.05 -1.84
C LEU A 87 -10.14 -6.02 -2.10
N GLU A 88 -9.40 -6.92 -1.45
CA GLU A 88 -7.97 -7.11 -1.65
C GLU A 88 -7.69 -8.56 -2.07
N LEU A 89 -6.79 -8.70 -3.05
CA LEU A 89 -6.12 -9.96 -3.36
C LEU A 89 -4.63 -9.83 -3.02
N SER A 90 -4.14 -10.67 -2.12
CA SER A 90 -2.72 -10.80 -1.79
C SER A 90 -2.17 -12.09 -2.41
N SER A 91 -1.24 -11.95 -3.35
CA SER A 91 -0.69 -13.09 -4.09
C SER A 91 0.12 -14.01 -3.18
N SER A 92 0.16 -15.30 -3.52
CA SER A 92 1.26 -16.14 -3.00
C SER A 92 2.61 -15.63 -3.52
N PRO A 93 3.73 -15.85 -2.80
CA PRO A 93 5.06 -15.56 -3.34
C PRO A 93 5.30 -16.37 -4.62
N ALA A 94 5.54 -15.68 -5.73
CA ALA A 94 5.73 -16.27 -7.05
C ALA A 94 7.22 -16.30 -7.41
N ALA A 95 7.67 -17.33 -8.13
CA ALA A 95 9.07 -17.47 -8.55
C ALA A 95 9.41 -16.67 -9.81
N SER A 96 8.41 -16.04 -10.46
CA SER A 96 8.62 -15.19 -11.63
C SER A 96 7.51 -14.16 -11.78
N LEU A 97 7.79 -13.09 -12.54
CA LEU A 97 6.82 -12.04 -12.86
C LEU A 97 5.57 -12.62 -13.54
N MET A 98 5.76 -13.54 -14.50
CA MET A 98 4.64 -14.12 -15.24
C MET A 98 3.80 -15.10 -14.41
N GLU A 99 4.40 -15.81 -13.45
CA GLU A 99 3.64 -16.65 -12.51
C GLU A 99 2.76 -15.80 -11.59
N CYS A 100 3.31 -14.69 -11.07
CA CYS A 100 2.54 -13.73 -10.27
C CYS A 100 1.38 -13.17 -11.10
N ILE A 101 1.67 -12.69 -12.31
CA ILE A 101 0.65 -12.12 -13.20
C ILE A 101 -0.45 -13.14 -13.51
N GLY A 102 -0.07 -14.34 -13.95
CA GLY A 102 -1.04 -15.38 -14.33
C GLY A 102 -1.94 -15.80 -13.17
N SER A 103 -1.38 -16.04 -11.98
CA SER A 103 -2.17 -16.49 -10.82
C SER A 103 -3.15 -15.44 -10.32
N VAL A 104 -2.72 -14.18 -10.20
CA VAL A 104 -3.58 -13.09 -9.74
C VAL A 104 -4.63 -12.74 -10.80
N SER A 105 -4.30 -12.76 -12.09
CA SER A 105 -5.29 -12.54 -13.16
C SER A 105 -6.37 -13.63 -13.19
N GLU A 106 -6.01 -14.91 -13.03
CA GLU A 106 -6.97 -16.02 -12.91
C GLU A 106 -7.94 -15.83 -11.74
N ASP A 107 -7.41 -15.49 -10.56
CA ASP A 107 -8.19 -15.23 -9.36
C ASP A 107 -9.11 -14.01 -9.55
N LEU A 108 -8.58 -12.93 -10.12
CA LEU A 108 -9.31 -11.69 -10.36
C LEU A 108 -10.47 -11.88 -11.35
N ASP A 109 -10.29 -12.69 -12.39
CA ASP A 109 -11.35 -13.06 -13.31
C ASP A 109 -12.48 -13.85 -12.61
N ALA A 110 -12.12 -14.77 -11.72
CA ALA A 110 -13.09 -15.51 -10.91
C ALA A 110 -13.88 -14.59 -9.97
N VAL A 111 -13.20 -13.67 -9.28
CA VAL A 111 -13.82 -12.66 -8.39
C VAL A 111 -14.78 -11.78 -9.18
N ARG A 112 -14.34 -11.24 -10.33
CA ARG A 112 -15.17 -10.40 -11.21
C ARG A 112 -16.40 -11.15 -11.72
N ALA A 113 -16.26 -12.42 -12.10
CA ALA A 113 -17.37 -13.22 -12.58
C ALA A 113 -18.47 -13.38 -11.52
N VAL A 114 -18.11 -13.48 -10.24
CA VAL A 114 -19.08 -13.51 -9.13
C VAL A 114 -19.71 -12.13 -8.94
N LEU A 115 -18.92 -11.07 -8.77
CA LEU A 115 -19.44 -9.72 -8.53
C LEU A 115 -20.39 -9.21 -9.62
N ARG A 116 -20.10 -9.52 -10.89
CA ARG A 116 -20.94 -9.12 -12.02
C ARG A 116 -22.35 -9.72 -11.96
N ARG A 117 -22.55 -10.88 -11.30
CA ARG A 117 -23.89 -11.48 -11.12
C ARG A 117 -24.79 -10.62 -10.25
N ASP A 118 -24.20 -9.89 -9.31
CA ASP A 118 -24.89 -8.99 -8.38
C ASP A 118 -24.88 -7.53 -8.85
N GLY A 119 -24.46 -7.29 -10.10
CA GLY A 119 -24.35 -5.96 -10.68
C GLY A 119 -23.24 -5.10 -10.07
N LEU A 120 -22.23 -5.72 -9.45
CA LEU A 120 -21.10 -5.05 -8.83
C LEU A 120 -19.86 -5.11 -9.74
N GLY A 121 -19.00 -4.09 -9.62
CA GLY A 121 -17.74 -3.98 -10.33
C GLY A 121 -16.59 -3.54 -9.41
N LEU A 122 -15.38 -3.98 -9.75
CA LEU A 122 -14.15 -3.52 -9.14
C LEU A 122 -13.65 -2.27 -9.87
N VAL A 123 -13.27 -1.24 -9.11
CA VAL A 123 -12.78 0.03 -9.67
C VAL A 123 -11.38 0.31 -9.16
N GLY A 124 -10.44 0.44 -10.10
CA GLY A 124 -9.07 0.83 -9.83
C GLY A 124 -8.89 2.34 -9.80
N VAL A 125 -8.95 2.92 -8.61
CA VAL A 125 -8.72 4.35 -8.31
C VAL A 125 -8.15 4.48 -6.90
N GLY A 126 -7.18 5.37 -6.69
CA GLY A 126 -6.50 5.48 -5.40
C GLY A 126 -7.40 5.98 -4.25
N HIS A 127 -8.43 6.77 -4.56
CA HIS A 127 -9.39 7.31 -3.62
C HIS A 127 -10.79 7.36 -4.24
N ASP A 128 -11.83 7.02 -3.47
CA ASP A 128 -13.22 7.05 -3.93
C ASP A 128 -13.64 8.48 -4.32
N PRO A 129 -13.95 8.73 -5.60
CA PRO A 129 -14.28 10.08 -6.05
C PRO A 129 -15.75 10.46 -5.75
N TRP A 130 -16.59 9.53 -5.31
CA TRP A 130 -18.04 9.72 -5.17
C TRP A 130 -18.53 9.62 -3.73
N HIS A 131 -18.08 8.62 -2.97
CA HIS A 131 -18.67 8.27 -1.70
C HIS A 131 -17.83 8.77 -0.51
N PRO A 132 -18.48 9.27 0.57
CA PRO A 132 -17.78 9.55 1.81
C PRO A 132 -17.38 8.23 2.52
N PRO A 133 -16.42 8.28 3.45
CA PRO A 133 -16.05 7.13 4.27
C PRO A 133 -17.25 6.50 4.97
N ARG A 134 -17.43 5.20 4.73
CA ARG A 134 -18.42 4.36 5.41
C ARG A 134 -17.75 3.08 5.84
N ARG A 135 -17.78 2.78 7.14
CA ARG A 135 -17.24 1.53 7.66
C ARG A 135 -18.19 0.38 7.33
N PHE A 136 -17.60 -0.72 6.90
CA PHE A 136 -18.26 -2.00 6.65
C PHE A 136 -17.89 -3.01 7.74
N LEU A 137 -16.62 -3.05 8.12
CA LEU A 137 -16.08 -3.97 9.12
C LEU A 137 -16.04 -3.35 10.53
N HIS A 138 -16.46 -4.11 11.54
CA HIS A 138 -16.66 -3.64 12.93
C HIS A 138 -15.96 -4.52 13.98
N GLU A 139 -14.96 -5.30 13.56
CA GLU A 139 -14.11 -6.05 14.48
C GLU A 139 -13.37 -5.08 15.44
N PRO A 140 -13.08 -5.48 16.69
CA PRO A 140 -12.46 -4.60 17.69
C PRO A 140 -11.20 -3.86 17.22
N ARG A 141 -10.44 -4.46 16.29
CA ARG A 141 -9.25 -3.86 15.68
C ARG A 141 -9.57 -2.59 14.90
N TYR A 142 -10.66 -2.58 14.13
CA TYR A 142 -11.02 -1.45 13.28
C TYR A 142 -11.69 -0.34 14.09
N ASP A 143 -12.46 -0.69 15.11
CA ASP A 143 -12.99 0.30 16.05
C ASP A 143 -11.89 1.00 16.83
N ALA A 144 -10.86 0.26 17.28
CA ALA A 144 -9.70 0.83 17.91
C ALA A 144 -8.87 1.71 16.95
N MET A 145 -8.67 1.23 15.71
CA MET A 145 -7.96 1.97 14.67
C MET A 145 -8.65 3.29 14.33
N GLU A 146 -9.96 3.30 14.11
CA GLU A 146 -10.68 4.55 13.84
C GLU A 146 -10.57 5.50 15.03
N ARG A 147 -10.83 5.03 16.25
CA ARG A 147 -10.76 5.89 17.45
C ARG A 147 -9.37 6.49 17.62
N CYS A 148 -8.32 5.73 17.31
CA CYS A 148 -6.95 6.23 17.34
C CYS A 148 -6.71 7.32 16.28
N LEU A 149 -7.12 7.07 15.04
CA LEU A 149 -6.82 7.96 13.91
C LEU A 149 -7.68 9.23 13.90
N ASP A 150 -8.89 9.17 14.45
CA ASP A 150 -9.78 10.33 14.58
C ASP A 150 -9.17 11.49 15.38
N ARG A 151 -8.17 11.19 16.23
CA ARG A 151 -7.43 12.19 17.00
C ARG A 151 -6.66 13.17 16.11
N THR A 152 -6.22 12.73 14.92
CA THR A 152 -5.47 13.57 13.98
C THR A 152 -6.35 14.13 12.85
N GLY A 153 -7.66 13.86 12.91
CA GLY A 153 -8.66 14.40 11.98
C GLY A 153 -9.27 13.34 11.05
N PRO A 154 -9.90 13.76 9.94
CA PRO A 154 -10.72 12.88 9.11
C PRO A 154 -9.92 11.94 8.19
N ALA A 155 -8.60 12.12 8.07
CA ALA A 155 -7.74 11.36 7.15
C ALA A 155 -7.77 9.85 7.45
N GLY A 156 -7.78 9.47 8.73
CA GLY A 156 -7.83 8.06 9.14
C GLY A 156 -9.02 7.30 8.56
N ARG A 157 -10.23 7.88 8.67
CA ARG A 157 -11.43 7.24 8.12
C ARG A 157 -11.37 7.12 6.60
N ARG A 158 -10.78 8.13 5.92
CA ARG A 158 -10.59 8.09 4.47
C ARG A 158 -9.63 7.00 4.05
N MET A 159 -8.53 6.85 4.78
CA MET A 159 -7.59 5.73 4.60
C MET A 159 -8.27 4.39 4.75
N MET A 160 -9.02 4.21 5.83
CA MET A 160 -9.64 2.93 6.12
C MET A 160 -10.72 2.58 5.08
N CYS A 161 -11.52 3.56 4.64
CA CYS A 161 -12.78 3.26 3.98
C CYS A 161 -12.91 3.69 2.52
N THR A 162 -11.98 4.49 1.99
CA THR A 162 -12.16 5.13 0.67
C THR A 162 -10.90 5.14 -0.16
N SER A 163 -9.90 4.31 0.14
CA SER A 163 -8.71 4.17 -0.69
C SER A 163 -8.50 2.73 -1.12
N ALA A 164 -7.75 2.60 -2.21
CA ALA A 164 -7.27 1.35 -2.75
C ALA A 164 -5.88 1.55 -3.37
N SER A 165 -5.04 0.52 -3.34
CA SER A 165 -3.65 0.56 -3.77
C SER A 165 -3.23 -0.65 -4.59
N VAL A 166 -2.07 -0.51 -5.26
CA VAL A 166 -1.25 -1.65 -5.68
C VAL A 166 -0.02 -1.65 -4.79
N GLN A 167 0.27 -2.76 -4.14
CA GLN A 167 1.42 -2.91 -3.26
C GLN A 167 2.33 -3.98 -3.82
N VAL A 168 3.61 -3.65 -4.06
CA VAL A 168 4.56 -4.56 -4.70
C VAL A 168 5.50 -5.13 -3.64
N CYS A 169 5.55 -6.46 -3.56
CA CYS A 169 6.33 -7.20 -2.57
C CYS A 169 7.55 -7.82 -3.24
N LEU A 170 8.75 -7.44 -2.81
CA LEU A 170 10.02 -7.86 -3.40
C LEU A 170 10.97 -8.37 -2.34
N ASP A 171 11.71 -9.44 -2.60
CA ASP A 171 12.74 -9.92 -1.68
C ASP A 171 13.72 -8.80 -1.26
N ALA A 172 14.16 -8.87 0.00
CA ALA A 172 15.00 -7.82 0.58
C ALA A 172 16.40 -7.73 -0.06
N GLY A 173 16.87 -8.84 -0.63
CA GLY A 173 18.14 -8.93 -1.34
C GLY A 173 19.27 -9.55 -0.52
N HIS A 174 20.47 -9.53 -1.11
CA HIS A 174 21.66 -10.12 -0.51
C HIS A 174 22.11 -9.36 0.75
N GLU A 175 22.76 -10.07 1.68
CA GLU A 175 23.41 -9.40 2.81
C GLU A 175 24.60 -8.56 2.33
N GLU A 176 25.33 -9.09 1.33
CA GLU A 176 26.50 -8.46 0.78
C GLU A 176 26.16 -7.20 -0.04
N PRO A 177 27.05 -6.19 -0.05
CA PRO A 177 26.88 -5.02 -0.89
C PRO A 177 26.81 -5.38 -2.38
N GLY A 178 25.97 -4.66 -3.12
CA GLY A 178 25.83 -4.80 -4.57
C GLY A 178 24.49 -4.24 -5.04
N PRO A 179 24.24 -4.19 -6.36
CA PRO A 179 22.97 -3.71 -6.91
C PRO A 179 21.74 -4.41 -6.32
N LEU A 180 21.88 -5.70 -5.98
CA LEU A 180 20.85 -6.53 -5.36
C LEU A 180 21.02 -6.70 -3.84
N GLY A 181 21.91 -5.94 -3.20
CA GLY A 181 22.14 -5.99 -1.75
C GLY A 181 21.08 -5.23 -0.97
N LEU A 182 20.81 -5.65 0.27
CA LEU A 182 19.78 -5.11 1.16
C LEU A 182 19.87 -3.59 1.27
N GLY A 183 21.04 -3.05 1.60
CA GLY A 183 21.20 -1.60 1.78
C GLY A 183 20.88 -0.80 0.51
N ARG A 184 21.24 -1.33 -0.66
CA ARG A 184 20.96 -0.71 -1.97
C ARG A 184 19.47 -0.75 -2.30
N ARG A 185 18.82 -1.90 -2.14
CA ARG A 185 17.38 -2.08 -2.40
C ARG A 185 16.52 -1.27 -1.42
N TRP A 186 16.89 -1.27 -0.13
CA TRP A 186 16.21 -0.49 0.90
C TRP A 186 16.23 1.02 0.59
N TRP A 187 17.40 1.55 0.28
CA TRP A 187 17.53 2.97 -0.09
C TRP A 187 16.79 3.27 -1.39
N LEU A 188 16.92 2.41 -2.41
CA LEU A 188 16.23 2.59 -3.70
C LEU A 188 14.71 2.63 -3.51
N ALA A 189 14.13 1.76 -2.69
CA ALA A 189 12.68 1.74 -2.44
C ALA A 189 12.13 3.04 -1.86
N HIS A 190 12.89 3.70 -0.98
CA HIS A 190 12.46 4.96 -0.39
C HIS A 190 12.59 6.14 -1.36
N GLN A 191 13.62 6.15 -2.21
CA GLN A 191 13.84 7.24 -3.17
C GLN A 191 12.97 7.09 -4.42
N LEU A 192 12.93 5.89 -4.99
CA LEU A 192 12.10 5.56 -6.16
C LEU A 192 10.61 5.66 -5.83
N GLY A 193 10.21 5.48 -4.56
CA GLY A 193 8.82 5.60 -4.13
C GLY A 193 8.15 6.92 -4.55
N ALA A 194 8.86 8.05 -4.51
CA ALA A 194 8.32 9.34 -4.98
C ALA A 194 8.06 9.34 -6.50
N VAL A 195 8.95 8.74 -7.29
CA VAL A 195 8.79 8.58 -8.74
C VAL A 195 7.60 7.67 -9.04
N LEU A 196 7.42 6.59 -8.28
CA LEU A 196 6.27 5.69 -8.41
C LEU A 196 4.96 6.39 -8.05
N VAL A 197 4.92 7.17 -6.96
CA VAL A 197 3.75 8.03 -6.63
C VAL A 197 3.42 8.95 -7.80
N ALA A 198 4.42 9.63 -8.35
CA ALA A 198 4.20 10.61 -9.41
C ALA A 198 3.72 9.96 -10.72
N ALA A 199 4.34 8.85 -11.12
CA ALA A 199 4.03 8.14 -12.35
C ALA A 199 2.67 7.44 -12.31
N PHE A 200 2.26 6.92 -11.14
CA PHE A 200 1.06 6.13 -10.95
C PHE A 200 -0.06 6.84 -10.19
N ALA A 201 0.03 8.16 -9.98
CA ALA A 201 -1.02 8.92 -9.33
C ALA A 201 -2.37 8.78 -10.07
N ASN A 202 -3.41 8.35 -9.34
CA ASN A 202 -4.73 8.03 -9.89
C ASN A 202 -5.85 8.35 -8.90
N SER A 203 -5.76 9.46 -8.19
CA SER A 203 -6.79 9.86 -7.21
C SER A 203 -6.95 11.37 -7.06
N PRO A 204 -7.28 12.14 -8.12
CA PRO A 204 -7.27 13.60 -8.04
C PRO A 204 -8.59 14.23 -7.58
N LEU A 205 -9.61 13.42 -7.24
CA LEU A 205 -10.98 13.89 -6.97
C LEU A 205 -11.47 13.47 -5.59
N VAL A 206 -12.25 14.35 -4.95
CA VAL A 206 -13.09 14.05 -3.77
C VAL A 206 -14.46 14.65 -4.01
N GLY A 207 -15.53 13.87 -3.87
CA GLY A 207 -16.89 14.35 -4.11
C GLY A 207 -17.04 14.96 -5.51
N ARG A 208 -16.38 14.37 -6.51
CA ARG A 208 -16.29 14.79 -7.93
C ARG A 208 -15.52 16.09 -8.19
N SER A 209 -14.97 16.73 -7.16
CA SER A 209 -14.22 17.97 -7.31
C SER A 209 -12.71 17.71 -7.27
N PRO A 210 -11.91 18.37 -8.13
CA PRO A 210 -10.46 18.32 -8.04
C PRO A 210 -9.94 18.75 -6.67
N THR A 211 -9.02 17.98 -6.09
CA THR A 211 -8.43 18.27 -4.78
C THR A 211 -7.22 19.21 -4.86
N GLY A 212 -6.69 19.42 -6.07
CA GLY A 212 -5.39 20.07 -6.29
C GLY A 212 -4.20 19.13 -6.15
N TRP A 213 -4.44 17.83 -5.93
CA TRP A 213 -3.44 16.76 -5.87
C TRP A 213 -3.63 15.78 -7.02
N ARG A 214 -2.55 15.13 -7.45
CA ARG A 214 -2.63 14.00 -8.40
C ARG A 214 -2.93 12.69 -7.67
N SER A 215 -2.31 12.48 -6.50
CA SER A 215 -2.66 11.41 -5.58
C SER A 215 -3.20 12.00 -4.27
N THR A 216 -4.53 12.06 -4.15
CA THR A 216 -5.19 12.38 -2.87
C THR A 216 -4.98 11.26 -1.86
N ARG A 217 -4.85 10.01 -2.32
CA ARG A 217 -4.51 8.89 -1.45
C ARG A 217 -3.19 9.15 -0.69
N GLN A 218 -2.15 9.60 -1.39
CA GLN A 218 -0.87 9.90 -0.76
C GLN A 218 -0.94 11.12 0.17
N LEU A 219 -1.78 12.13 -0.15
CA LEU A 219 -2.09 13.23 0.78
C LEU A 219 -2.68 12.69 2.10
N ILE A 220 -3.65 11.78 2.02
CA ILE A 220 -4.28 11.21 3.22
C ILE A 220 -3.21 10.53 4.11
N TRP A 221 -2.20 9.89 3.53
CA TRP A 221 -1.15 9.22 4.32
C TRP A 221 -0.27 10.25 5.03
N MET A 222 0.01 11.38 4.37
CA MET A 222 0.72 12.49 5.00
C MET A 222 -0.09 13.09 6.16
N GLU A 223 -1.42 13.23 6.00
CA GLU A 223 -2.32 13.76 7.03
C GLU A 223 -2.52 12.84 8.25
N ILE A 224 -2.38 11.51 8.10
CA ILE A 224 -2.37 10.58 9.25
C ILE A 224 -1.24 10.92 10.24
N GLY A 225 -0.11 11.40 9.71
CA GLY A 225 1.01 11.89 10.49
C GLY A 225 2.26 10.98 10.48
N PRO A 226 3.44 11.55 10.73
CA PRO A 226 4.73 10.87 10.55
C PRO A 226 4.96 9.70 11.52
N GLY A 227 4.36 9.73 12.71
CA GLY A 227 4.53 8.64 13.69
C GLY A 227 3.90 7.32 13.27
N ARG A 228 2.99 7.30 12.29
CA ARG A 228 2.34 6.06 11.81
C ARG A 228 2.55 5.81 10.33
N ALA A 229 2.48 6.87 9.52
CA ALA A 229 2.60 6.79 8.07
C ALA A 229 3.98 7.25 7.55
N GLY A 230 4.86 7.70 8.44
CA GLY A 230 6.25 8.02 8.09
C GLY A 230 7.10 6.75 7.98
N GLY A 231 8.12 6.80 7.13
CA GLY A 231 9.20 5.83 7.05
C GLY A 231 10.30 6.11 8.08
N PRO A 232 11.25 5.17 8.23
CA PRO A 232 12.43 5.36 9.06
C PRO A 232 13.42 6.37 8.45
N SER A 233 14.36 6.86 9.28
CA SER A 233 15.54 7.55 8.75
C SER A 233 16.37 6.60 7.89
N LEU A 234 17.03 7.15 6.86
CA LEU A 234 17.90 6.40 5.95
C LEU A 234 19.40 6.67 6.20
N ASP A 235 19.73 7.40 7.26
CA ASP A 235 21.13 7.73 7.60
C ASP A 235 21.86 6.53 8.24
N GLY A 236 21.12 5.55 8.74
CA GLY A 236 21.62 4.35 9.41
C GLY A 236 21.54 3.07 8.59
N GLU A 237 21.92 1.97 9.22
CA GLU A 237 21.73 0.62 8.67
C GLU A 237 20.23 0.26 8.66
N PRO A 238 19.70 -0.39 7.60
CA PRO A 238 18.27 -0.62 7.43
C PRO A 238 17.57 -1.24 8.64
N ARG A 239 18.16 -2.28 9.25
CA ARG A 239 17.53 -2.97 10.38
C ARG A 239 17.55 -2.13 11.65
N GLY A 240 18.64 -1.42 11.93
CA GLY A 240 18.74 -0.48 13.03
C GLY A 240 17.71 0.64 12.90
N SER A 241 17.67 1.32 11.76
CA SER A 241 16.72 2.40 11.51
C SER A 241 15.25 1.96 11.58
N TRP A 242 14.94 0.75 11.10
CA TRP A 242 13.60 0.17 11.25
C TRP A 242 13.29 -0.21 12.70
N THR A 243 14.27 -0.73 13.46
CA THR A 243 14.10 -1.05 14.88
C THR A 243 13.77 0.20 15.69
N ASP A 244 14.53 1.28 15.49
CA ASP A 244 14.26 2.57 16.15
C ASP A 244 12.87 3.09 15.76
N HIS A 245 12.52 3.03 14.48
CA HIS A 245 11.20 3.41 14.03
C HIS A 245 10.08 2.61 14.70
N VAL A 246 10.21 1.28 14.82
CA VAL A 246 9.21 0.43 15.51
C VAL A 246 9.10 0.82 16.98
N LEU A 247 10.22 0.99 17.68
CA LEU A 247 10.26 1.32 19.10
C LEU A 247 9.67 2.71 19.38
N ASP A 248 9.99 3.70 18.54
CA ASP A 248 9.63 5.10 18.75
C ASP A 248 8.26 5.46 18.13
N SER A 249 7.62 4.52 17.43
CA SER A 249 6.27 4.72 16.90
C SER A 249 5.19 4.60 17.99
N PRO A 250 4.11 5.41 17.93
CA PRO A 250 3.01 5.33 18.90
C PRO A 250 2.25 4.00 18.80
N VAL A 251 1.97 3.38 19.94
CA VAL A 251 1.08 2.23 20.07
C VAL A 251 -0.32 2.63 19.61
N MET A 252 -0.91 1.86 18.69
CA MET A 252 -2.27 2.13 18.22
C MET A 252 -3.32 1.70 19.23
N CYS A 253 -3.17 0.48 19.74
CA CYS A 253 -4.07 -0.09 20.72
C CYS A 253 -3.41 -1.22 21.50
N ILE A 254 -3.99 -1.53 22.65
CA ILE A 254 -3.60 -2.66 23.50
C ILE A 254 -4.71 -3.69 23.39
N ARG A 255 -4.36 -4.86 22.85
CA ARG A 255 -5.32 -5.94 22.58
C ARG A 255 -5.83 -6.56 23.89
N GLN A 256 -7.10 -6.94 23.86
CA GLN A 256 -7.81 -7.67 24.91
C GLN A 256 -8.64 -8.79 24.25
N ASP A 257 -9.02 -9.81 25.02
CA ASP A 257 -9.78 -10.97 24.52
C ASP A 257 -11.12 -10.57 23.89
N SER A 258 -11.74 -9.51 24.42
CA SER A 258 -12.95 -8.90 23.89
C SER A 258 -12.76 -7.40 23.69
N GLY A 259 -13.50 -6.83 22.73
CA GLY A 259 -13.58 -5.38 22.59
C GLY A 259 -14.34 -4.70 23.74
N PRO A 260 -14.20 -3.37 23.89
CA PRO A 260 -13.32 -2.50 23.10
C PRO A 260 -11.86 -2.64 23.54
N TRP A 261 -10.94 -2.71 22.57
CA TRP A 261 -9.51 -2.64 22.87
C TRP A 261 -9.14 -1.25 23.36
N GLU A 262 -8.13 -1.12 24.22
CA GLU A 262 -7.67 0.16 24.73
C GLU A 262 -6.88 0.93 23.66
N VAL A 263 -7.03 2.26 23.60
CA VAL A 263 -6.31 3.11 22.63
C VAL A 263 -5.53 4.16 23.44
N PRO A 264 -4.28 3.86 23.82
CA PRO A 264 -3.49 4.72 24.70
C PRO A 264 -3.20 6.08 24.03
N GLU A 265 -2.94 7.09 24.84
CA GLU A 265 -2.50 8.41 24.39
C GLU A 265 -1.00 8.54 24.65
N GLU A 266 -0.27 9.08 23.67
CA GLU A 266 1.14 9.44 23.82
C GLU A 266 2.04 8.30 24.35
N LEU A 267 1.76 7.06 23.96
CA LEU A 267 2.54 5.88 24.34
C LEU A 267 3.29 5.32 23.14
N THR A 268 4.61 5.44 23.11
CA THR A 268 5.46 4.69 22.17
C THR A 268 5.68 3.26 22.64
N PHE A 269 6.08 2.36 21.75
CA PHE A 269 6.39 0.98 22.15
C PHE A 269 7.59 0.94 23.10
N ARG A 270 8.58 1.81 22.92
CA ARG A 270 9.73 1.97 23.82
C ARG A 270 9.30 2.39 25.22
N GLU A 271 8.42 3.37 25.33
CA GLU A 271 7.87 3.80 26.63
C GLU A 271 7.02 2.72 27.27
N TRP A 272 6.28 1.93 26.48
CA TRP A 272 5.51 0.81 26.98
C TRP A 272 6.41 -0.27 27.61
N ILE A 273 7.51 -0.62 26.95
CA ILE A 273 8.54 -1.54 27.51
C ILE A 273 9.10 -0.97 28.83
N ARG A 274 9.52 0.29 28.83
CA ARG A 274 10.19 0.92 29.98
C ARG A 274 9.28 1.11 31.19
N SER A 275 8.02 1.47 30.95
CA SER A 275 7.05 1.72 32.02
C SER A 275 6.38 0.44 32.52
N GLY A 276 6.24 -0.58 31.66
CA GLY A 276 5.47 -1.78 31.97
C GLY A 276 3.98 -1.51 32.23
N SER A 277 3.46 -0.36 31.82
CA SER A 277 2.09 0.11 32.07
C SER A 277 1.34 0.29 30.74
N PRO A 278 0.05 -0.08 30.65
CA PRO A 278 -0.85 -0.56 31.72
C PRO A 278 -0.57 -2.02 32.15
N ARG A 279 0.20 -2.75 31.35
CA ARG A 279 0.82 -4.05 31.66
C ARG A 279 2.11 -4.17 30.85
N PRO A 280 3.04 -5.08 31.18
CA PRO A 280 4.19 -5.33 30.32
C PRO A 280 3.77 -5.76 28.90
N PRO A 281 4.37 -5.20 27.83
CA PRO A 281 4.10 -5.64 26.46
C PRO A 281 4.66 -7.03 26.23
N THR A 282 3.92 -7.85 25.49
CA THR A 282 4.31 -9.20 25.10
C THR A 282 4.85 -9.21 23.68
N ARG A 283 5.42 -10.36 23.25
CA ARG A 283 5.78 -10.56 21.83
C ARG A 283 4.58 -10.39 20.89
N GLU A 284 3.42 -10.84 21.33
CA GLU A 284 2.17 -10.68 20.59
C GLU A 284 1.73 -9.23 20.42
N ASP A 285 2.07 -8.36 21.38
CA ASP A 285 1.85 -6.92 21.25
C ASP A 285 2.82 -6.29 20.25
N LEU A 286 4.09 -6.72 20.25
CA LEU A 286 5.08 -6.29 19.25
C LEU A 286 4.66 -6.69 17.84
N ASP A 287 4.33 -7.97 17.64
CA ASP A 287 3.93 -8.51 16.34
C ASP A 287 2.72 -7.73 15.81
N TYR A 288 1.75 -7.41 16.67
CA TYR A 288 0.61 -6.59 16.30
C TYR A 288 0.99 -5.13 16.04
N HIS A 289 1.80 -4.50 16.90
CA HIS A 289 2.25 -3.11 16.76
C HIS A 289 2.88 -2.85 15.38
N VAL A 290 3.75 -3.74 14.93
CA VAL A 290 4.38 -3.65 13.60
C VAL A 290 3.35 -3.63 12.46
N THR A 291 2.22 -4.33 12.59
CA THR A 291 1.15 -4.32 11.57
C THR A 291 0.39 -2.99 11.53
N THR A 292 0.47 -2.18 12.59
CA THR A 292 -0.20 -0.87 12.70
C THR A 292 0.64 0.29 12.20
N LEU A 293 1.86 0.01 11.72
CA LEU A 293 2.71 0.96 11.04
C LEU A 293 2.45 0.89 9.53
N PHE A 294 2.31 2.06 8.92
CA PHE A 294 1.96 2.23 7.50
C PHE A 294 3.00 3.07 6.74
N PRO A 295 4.31 2.81 6.89
CA PRO A 295 5.31 3.51 6.10
C PRO A 295 5.12 3.23 4.60
N PRO A 296 5.65 4.07 3.70
CA PRO A 296 5.59 3.80 2.27
C PRO A 296 6.33 2.52 1.85
N VAL A 297 7.37 2.15 2.58
CA VAL A 297 8.12 0.90 2.39
C VAL A 297 8.15 0.17 3.73
N ARG A 298 7.57 -1.03 3.78
CA ARG A 298 7.50 -1.84 5.01
C ARG A 298 8.30 -3.13 4.86
N PRO A 299 9.20 -3.45 5.81
CA PRO A 299 9.91 -4.72 5.79
C PRO A 299 9.12 -5.80 6.56
N ARG A 300 8.76 -6.90 5.89
CA ARG A 300 7.96 -8.03 6.43
C ARG A 300 8.64 -9.40 6.22
N GLY A 301 9.95 -9.39 6.04
CA GLY A 301 10.76 -10.47 5.49
C GLY A 301 11.07 -10.26 4.00
N HIS A 302 10.29 -9.40 3.36
CA HIS A 302 10.48 -8.82 2.03
C HIS A 302 10.24 -7.30 2.15
N LEU A 303 10.55 -6.53 1.11
CA LEU A 303 10.22 -5.11 0.99
C LEU A 303 8.86 -4.97 0.34
N GLU A 304 7.92 -4.39 1.07
CA GLU A 304 6.56 -4.10 0.62
C GLU A 304 6.46 -2.62 0.27
N LEU A 305 6.32 -2.29 -1.02
CA LEU A 305 6.16 -0.92 -1.52
C LEU A 305 4.67 -0.58 -1.60
N ARG A 306 4.21 0.34 -0.75
CA ARG A 306 2.79 0.56 -0.43
C ARG A 306 2.21 1.87 -0.98
N MET A 307 2.97 2.61 -1.78
CA MET A 307 2.64 3.99 -2.15
C MET A 307 1.80 4.15 -3.43
N ILE A 308 1.69 3.09 -4.25
CA ILE A 308 1.06 3.18 -5.56
C ILE A 308 -0.48 3.15 -5.43
N ASP A 309 -1.15 4.14 -6.01
CA ASP A 309 -2.61 4.17 -6.11
C ASP A 309 -3.12 2.95 -6.90
N ALA A 310 -4.33 2.45 -6.61
CA ALA A 310 -4.99 1.50 -7.50
C ALA A 310 -5.12 2.09 -8.92
N GLN A 311 -4.82 1.28 -9.94
CA GLN A 311 -4.64 1.74 -11.32
C GLN A 311 -5.88 1.51 -12.20
N PRO A 312 -6.13 2.36 -13.20
CA PRO A 312 -7.33 2.26 -14.01
C PRO A 312 -7.31 1.05 -14.97
N GLY A 313 -8.50 0.60 -15.34
CA GLY A 313 -8.67 -0.55 -16.22
C GLY A 313 -8.72 -1.86 -15.44
N ASP A 314 -9.11 -2.93 -16.13
CA ASP A 314 -9.23 -4.24 -15.51
C ASP A 314 -7.86 -4.71 -15.00
N ASP A 315 -6.81 -4.67 -15.83
CA ASP A 315 -5.50 -5.20 -15.43
C ASP A 315 -4.45 -4.10 -15.18
N GLY A 316 -4.91 -2.93 -14.75
CA GLY A 316 -4.06 -1.76 -14.53
C GLY A 316 -2.91 -1.96 -13.53
N TRP A 317 -3.04 -2.94 -12.63
CA TRP A 317 -2.04 -3.29 -11.62
C TRP A 317 -0.78 -3.95 -12.19
N ILE A 318 -0.85 -4.53 -13.40
CA ILE A 318 0.27 -5.22 -14.04
C ILE A 318 1.44 -4.27 -14.31
N VAL A 319 1.17 -3.04 -14.75
CA VAL A 319 2.23 -2.08 -15.11
C VAL A 319 3.07 -1.67 -13.89
N PRO A 320 2.48 -1.23 -12.76
CA PRO A 320 3.25 -1.00 -11.54
C PRO A 320 4.07 -2.21 -11.07
N LEU A 321 3.49 -3.41 -11.11
CA LEU A 321 4.22 -4.62 -10.72
C LEU A 321 5.41 -4.87 -11.65
N ALA A 322 5.20 -4.84 -12.96
CA ALA A 322 6.22 -5.13 -13.97
C ALA A 322 7.37 -4.11 -13.92
N VAL A 323 7.05 -2.82 -13.88
CA VAL A 323 8.06 -1.75 -13.81
C VAL A 323 8.85 -1.85 -12.52
N THR A 324 8.17 -2.00 -11.37
CA THR A 324 8.86 -2.08 -10.08
C THR A 324 9.74 -3.33 -9.99
N THR A 325 9.23 -4.50 -10.41
CA THR A 325 10.03 -5.74 -10.46
C THR A 325 11.27 -5.56 -11.34
N ALA A 326 11.12 -4.98 -12.53
CA ALA A 326 12.23 -4.75 -13.44
C ALA A 326 13.33 -3.86 -12.83
N LEU A 327 12.93 -2.78 -12.15
CA LEU A 327 13.87 -1.83 -11.55
C LEU A 327 14.56 -2.34 -10.29
N PHE A 328 14.13 -3.46 -9.72
CA PHE A 328 14.74 -4.04 -8.54
C PHE A 328 15.50 -5.33 -8.84
N ASP A 329 14.93 -6.22 -9.65
CA ASP A 329 15.42 -7.59 -9.78
C ASP A 329 16.34 -7.81 -10.99
N ASP A 330 16.31 -6.94 -11.99
CA ASP A 330 17.35 -6.90 -13.02
C ASP A 330 18.55 -6.05 -12.55
N PRO A 331 19.77 -6.59 -12.43
CA PRO A 331 20.90 -5.88 -11.86
C PRO A 331 21.30 -4.60 -12.62
N GLU A 332 21.17 -4.59 -13.95
CA GLU A 332 21.52 -3.43 -14.77
C GLU A 332 20.48 -2.32 -14.61
N ALA A 333 19.20 -2.71 -14.56
CA ALA A 333 18.10 -1.78 -14.33
C ALA A 333 18.15 -1.18 -12.92
N ALA A 334 18.43 -2.00 -11.90
CA ALA A 334 18.56 -1.54 -10.53
C ALA A 334 19.67 -0.50 -10.35
N GLU A 335 20.84 -0.73 -10.97
CA GLU A 335 21.94 0.24 -10.93
C GLU A 335 21.60 1.53 -11.69
N THR A 336 20.90 1.43 -12.83
CA THR A 336 20.46 2.60 -13.60
C THR A 336 19.43 3.42 -12.84
N ALA A 337 18.41 2.77 -12.26
CA ALA A 337 17.40 3.42 -11.42
C ALA A 337 18.04 4.10 -10.21
N TYR A 338 18.96 3.41 -9.53
CA TYR A 338 19.69 3.95 -8.38
C TYR A 338 20.42 5.25 -8.73
N ARG A 339 21.11 5.30 -9.88
CA ARG A 339 21.80 6.50 -10.33
C ARG A 339 20.84 7.62 -10.69
N ALA A 340 19.71 7.29 -11.33
CA ALA A 340 18.71 8.25 -11.74
C ALA A 340 18.01 8.93 -10.54
N VAL A 341 17.70 8.19 -9.48
CA VAL A 341 17.04 8.76 -8.28
C VAL A 341 18.00 9.49 -7.34
N LYS A 342 19.32 9.27 -7.47
CA LYS A 342 20.31 9.83 -6.53
C LYS A 342 20.27 11.36 -6.41
N PRO A 343 20.14 12.15 -7.48
CA PRO A 343 19.98 13.61 -7.35
C PRO A 343 18.72 14.01 -6.59
N LEU A 344 17.62 13.26 -6.71
CA LEU A 344 16.36 13.56 -6.01
C LEU A 344 16.48 13.43 -4.49
N ALA A 345 17.43 12.64 -3.99
CA ALA A 345 17.62 12.45 -2.55
C ALA A 345 17.89 13.77 -1.82
N GLU A 346 18.52 14.76 -2.46
CA GLU A 346 18.77 16.09 -1.88
C GLU A 346 17.46 16.84 -1.57
N ARG A 347 16.40 16.63 -2.39
CA ARG A 347 15.07 17.23 -2.18
C ARG A 347 14.34 16.66 -0.96
N THR A 348 14.78 15.53 -0.43
CA THR A 348 14.22 14.97 0.81
C THR A 348 14.62 15.80 2.04
N GLN A 349 15.71 16.58 1.94
CA GLN A 349 16.26 17.38 3.06
C GLN A 349 16.57 16.53 4.31
N GLY A 350 16.85 15.23 4.13
CA GLY A 350 17.07 14.28 5.23
C GLY A 350 15.79 13.89 6.00
N LEU A 351 14.63 14.35 5.55
CA LEU A 351 13.34 14.02 6.17
C LEU A 351 12.80 12.69 5.60
N PRO A 352 12.26 11.80 6.46
CA PRO A 352 11.68 10.54 6.01
C PRO A 352 10.49 10.73 5.05
N ALA A 353 10.32 9.77 4.15
CA ALA A 353 9.12 9.66 3.33
C ALA A 353 7.89 9.33 4.19
N PRO A 354 6.66 9.69 3.79
CA PRO A 354 6.32 10.61 2.71
C PRO A 354 6.33 12.08 3.17
N HIS A 355 6.73 12.38 4.41
CA HIS A 355 6.70 13.71 5.02
C HIS A 355 7.91 14.57 4.66
N ASN A 356 8.28 14.61 3.39
CA ASN A 356 9.37 15.42 2.86
C ASN A 356 8.98 16.14 1.55
N PRO A 357 9.73 17.18 1.13
CA PRO A 357 9.35 17.99 -0.04
C PRO A 357 9.21 17.18 -1.34
N LEU A 358 10.12 16.22 -1.58
CA LEU A 358 10.09 15.38 -2.78
C LEU A 358 8.77 14.59 -2.89
N TRP A 359 8.33 13.97 -1.81
CA TRP A 359 7.10 13.17 -1.78
C TRP A 359 5.83 14.03 -1.85
N ILE A 360 5.86 15.22 -1.24
CA ILE A 360 4.78 16.20 -1.35
C ILE A 360 4.61 16.64 -2.80
N ASP A 361 5.70 17.00 -3.47
CA ASP A 361 5.67 17.43 -4.87
C ASP A 361 5.24 16.30 -5.80
N ALA A 362 5.70 15.06 -5.55
CA ALA A 362 5.26 13.88 -6.28
C ALA A 362 3.75 13.65 -6.18
N ALA A 363 3.18 13.70 -4.97
CA ALA A 363 1.75 13.51 -4.76
C ALA A 363 0.91 14.65 -5.35
N ARG A 364 1.43 15.89 -5.30
CA ARG A 364 0.70 17.09 -5.72
C ARG A 364 0.72 17.30 -7.22
N TYR A 365 1.92 17.24 -7.81
CA TYR A 365 2.18 17.61 -9.19
C TYR A 365 2.34 16.39 -10.11
N GLY A 366 2.62 15.21 -9.57
CA GLY A 366 2.91 14.04 -10.40
C GLY A 366 4.07 14.31 -11.36
N LEU A 367 3.96 13.81 -12.60
CA LEU A 367 4.98 14.00 -13.63
C LEU A 367 4.96 15.39 -14.30
N SER A 368 4.19 16.37 -13.79
CA SER A 368 4.40 17.76 -14.19
C SER A 368 5.60 18.39 -13.47
N ASP A 369 6.11 17.77 -12.41
CA ASP A 369 7.40 18.11 -11.81
C ASP A 369 8.53 17.66 -12.77
N PRO A 370 9.41 18.58 -13.24
CA PRO A 370 10.39 18.27 -14.28
C PRO A 370 11.41 17.20 -13.87
N GLU A 371 11.90 17.22 -12.63
CA GLU A 371 12.92 16.28 -12.17
C GLU A 371 12.33 14.88 -11.97
N LEU A 372 11.12 14.78 -11.41
CA LEU A 372 10.41 13.51 -11.31
C LEU A 372 10.08 12.93 -12.68
N HIS A 373 9.70 13.77 -13.64
CA HIS A 373 9.45 13.36 -15.03
C HIS A 373 10.71 12.82 -15.70
N GLU A 374 11.84 13.53 -15.58
CA GLU A 374 13.13 13.08 -16.14
C GLU A 374 13.52 11.70 -15.61
N VAL A 375 13.43 11.51 -14.28
CA VAL A 375 13.75 10.21 -13.66
C VAL A 375 12.75 9.14 -14.08
N ALA A 376 11.45 9.46 -14.17
CA ALA A 376 10.44 8.52 -14.64
C ALA A 376 10.71 8.06 -16.09
N LEU A 377 11.16 8.95 -16.98
CA LEU A 377 11.55 8.59 -18.34
C LEU A 377 12.66 7.54 -18.35
N VAL A 378 13.71 7.76 -17.56
CA VAL A 378 14.84 6.83 -17.42
C VAL A 378 14.35 5.49 -16.85
N CYS A 379 13.58 5.52 -15.78
CA CYS A 379 13.07 4.32 -15.11
C CYS A 379 12.20 3.47 -16.06
N PHE A 380 11.23 4.05 -16.75
CA PHE A 380 10.36 3.27 -17.64
C PHE A 380 11.09 2.74 -18.88
N ALA A 381 11.99 3.53 -19.48
CA ALA A 381 12.82 3.05 -20.59
C ALA A 381 13.70 1.87 -20.16
N THR A 382 14.34 1.99 -19.00
CA THR A 382 15.18 0.93 -18.41
C THR A 382 14.36 -0.32 -18.10
N ALA A 383 13.16 -0.16 -17.53
CA ALA A 383 12.27 -1.28 -17.25
C ALA A 383 11.87 -2.02 -18.54
N LEU A 384 11.54 -1.29 -19.62
CA LEU A 384 11.21 -1.88 -20.92
C LEU A 384 12.35 -2.71 -21.51
N GLU A 385 13.61 -2.33 -21.28
CA GLU A 385 14.77 -3.10 -21.71
C GLU A 385 14.99 -4.35 -20.84
N ALA A 386 14.70 -4.26 -19.55
CA ALA A 386 14.88 -5.34 -18.58
C ALA A 386 13.79 -6.43 -18.62
N LEU A 387 12.55 -6.05 -18.92
CA LEU A 387 11.41 -6.96 -18.89
C LEU A 387 11.60 -8.25 -19.71
N PRO A 388 12.13 -8.21 -20.95
CA PRO A 388 12.43 -9.44 -21.70
C PRO A 388 13.47 -10.34 -21.01
N ARG A 389 14.47 -9.76 -20.33
CA ARG A 389 15.49 -10.52 -19.58
C ARG A 389 14.91 -11.22 -18.36
N LEU A 390 13.84 -10.65 -17.78
CA LEU A 390 13.07 -11.23 -16.67
C LEU A 390 11.96 -12.18 -17.14
N GLY A 391 11.88 -12.47 -18.44
CA GLY A 391 10.90 -13.41 -18.99
C GLY A 391 9.49 -12.85 -19.13
N ALA A 392 9.32 -11.51 -19.11
CA ALA A 392 8.03 -10.90 -19.40
C ALA A 392 7.58 -11.21 -20.83
N THR A 393 6.29 -11.46 -21.01
CA THR A 393 5.70 -11.67 -22.33
C THR A 393 5.66 -10.37 -23.14
N ALA A 394 5.42 -10.50 -24.45
CA ALA A 394 5.16 -9.35 -25.31
C ALA A 394 3.97 -8.52 -24.81
N GLU A 395 2.90 -9.18 -24.35
CA GLU A 395 1.71 -8.51 -23.81
C GLU A 395 2.02 -7.62 -22.61
N VAL A 396 2.79 -8.11 -21.63
CA VAL A 396 3.21 -7.31 -20.47
C VAL A 396 4.12 -6.17 -20.90
N THR A 397 5.06 -6.43 -21.80
CA THR A 397 5.99 -5.41 -22.32
C THR A 397 5.24 -4.32 -23.09
N ASP A 398 4.24 -4.70 -23.89
CA ASP A 398 3.39 -3.80 -24.66
C ASP A 398 2.46 -2.99 -23.75
N ALA A 399 1.94 -3.58 -22.66
CA ALA A 399 1.17 -2.85 -21.66
C ALA A 399 2.02 -1.75 -20.97
N VAL A 400 3.26 -2.08 -20.60
CA VAL A 400 4.21 -1.10 -20.03
C VAL A 400 4.56 -0.02 -21.05
N ARG A 401 4.78 -0.38 -22.32
CA ARG A 401 5.07 0.57 -23.41
C ARG A 401 3.89 1.51 -23.67
N ALA A 402 2.68 0.97 -23.71
CA ALA A 402 1.47 1.75 -23.90
C ALA A 402 1.26 2.73 -22.74
N TYR A 403 1.52 2.32 -21.50
CA TYR A 403 1.50 3.21 -20.34
C TYR A 403 2.56 4.30 -20.45
N PHE A 404 3.80 3.92 -20.80
CA PHE A 404 4.92 4.83 -20.98
C PHE A 404 4.60 5.94 -22.00
N ASP A 405 4.14 5.56 -23.20
CA ASP A 405 3.82 6.50 -24.29
C ASP A 405 2.61 7.39 -24.00
N ARG A 406 1.61 6.85 -23.28
CA ARG A 406 0.38 7.57 -22.94
C ARG A 406 0.60 8.60 -21.85
N TYR A 407 1.37 8.25 -20.83
CA TYR A 407 1.48 9.02 -19.59
C TYR A 407 2.88 9.59 -19.42
N VAL A 408 3.87 8.72 -19.20
CA VAL A 408 5.21 9.13 -18.75
C VAL A 408 5.92 10.00 -19.77
N VAL A 409 5.95 9.63 -21.06
CA VAL A 409 6.55 10.43 -22.14
C VAL A 409 5.97 11.85 -22.22
N ARG A 410 4.72 12.01 -21.78
CA ARG A 410 3.97 13.26 -21.86
C ARG A 410 4.02 14.08 -20.57
N GLY A 411 4.77 13.65 -19.55
CA GLY A 411 4.73 14.26 -18.22
C GLY A 411 3.36 14.17 -17.56
N ARG A 412 2.61 13.09 -17.84
CA ARG A 412 1.24 12.86 -17.33
C ARG A 412 1.16 11.57 -16.52
N CYS A 413 0.07 11.40 -15.81
CA CYS A 413 -0.32 10.22 -15.05
C CYS A 413 -1.83 9.95 -15.20
N PRO A 414 -2.36 8.80 -14.76
CA PRO A 414 -3.79 8.48 -14.83
C PRO A 414 -4.73 9.53 -14.24
N ALA A 415 -4.30 10.23 -13.20
CA ALA A 415 -5.04 11.34 -12.61
C ALA A 415 -5.34 12.47 -13.63
N ASP A 416 -4.46 12.73 -14.59
CA ASP A 416 -4.71 13.75 -15.62
C ASP A 416 -5.92 13.39 -16.51
N ASP A 417 -6.13 12.10 -16.80
CA ASP A 417 -7.29 11.64 -17.58
C ASP A 417 -8.61 11.75 -16.80
N LEU A 418 -8.57 11.67 -15.46
CA LEU A 418 -9.73 11.95 -14.61
C LEU A 418 -10.04 13.44 -14.58
N LEU A 419 -9.02 14.28 -14.50
CA LEU A 419 -9.16 15.75 -14.50
C LEU A 419 -9.68 16.29 -15.83
N ASP A 420 -9.16 15.75 -16.95
CA ASP A 420 -9.63 16.14 -18.29
C ASP A 420 -11.09 15.77 -18.51
N ARG A 421 -11.54 14.63 -17.98
CA ARG A 421 -12.96 14.24 -18.01
C ARG A 421 -13.85 15.23 -17.27
N VAL A 422 -13.45 15.70 -16.09
CA VAL A 422 -14.20 16.72 -15.32
C VAL A 422 -14.28 18.04 -16.09
N ARG A 423 -13.16 18.51 -16.65
CA ARG A 423 -13.13 19.73 -17.48
C ARG A 423 -13.97 19.61 -18.75
N GLY A 424 -13.98 18.42 -19.35
CA GLY A 424 -14.80 18.09 -20.53
C GLY A 424 -16.30 18.03 -20.24
N THR A 425 -16.70 17.67 -19.02
CA THR A 425 -18.12 17.68 -18.61
C THR A 425 -18.64 19.09 -18.31
N ASP A 426 -17.82 19.99 -17.78
CA ASP A 426 -18.19 21.39 -17.52
C ASP A 426 -18.33 22.23 -18.80
N SER A 427 -17.73 21.79 -19.90
CA SER A 427 -17.72 22.50 -21.19
C SER A 427 -18.89 22.15 -22.13
N ARG A 428 -19.88 21.35 -21.69
CA ARG A 428 -21.14 21.23 -22.43
C ARG A 428 -21.96 22.52 -22.28
N PRO A 429 -22.22 23.27 -23.38
CA PRO A 429 -22.89 24.56 -23.28
C PRO A 429 -24.29 24.37 -22.70
N HIS A 430 -24.62 25.14 -21.66
CA HIS A 430 -26.00 25.36 -21.28
C HIS A 430 -26.75 25.81 -22.53
N GLY A 431 -27.64 24.95 -23.01
CA GLY A 431 -28.45 25.19 -24.18
C GLY A 431 -29.14 26.54 -24.06
N LYS A 432 -28.99 27.34 -25.12
CA LYS A 432 -29.70 28.60 -25.34
C LYS A 432 -31.16 28.45 -24.91
N ASP A 433 -31.58 29.28 -23.95
CA ASP A 433 -32.98 29.68 -23.84
C ASP A 433 -33.40 30.26 -25.19
N ILE A 434 -34.19 29.49 -25.94
CA ILE A 434 -34.94 30.00 -27.08
C ILE A 434 -36.10 30.81 -26.48
N ARG A 435 -35.88 32.12 -26.33
CA ARG A 435 -36.96 33.11 -26.31
C ARG A 435 -36.91 33.90 -27.60
N THR A 436 -37.70 33.51 -28.59
CA THR A 436 -38.74 34.35 -29.24
C THR A 436 -39.46 33.55 -30.31
#